data_AF-A0A0D3I679-F1
#
_entry.id   AF-A0A0D3I679-F1
#
_cell.length_a   1.000
_cell.length_b   1.000
_cell.length_c   1.000
_cell.angle_alpha   90.00
_cell.angle_beta   90.00
_cell.angle_gamma   90.00
#
_symmetry.space_group_name_H-M   'P 1'
#
loop_
_entity.id
_entity.type
_entity.pdbx_description
1 polymer ?
#
loop_
_entity_poly.entity_id
_entity_poly.type
_entity_poly.pdbx_seq_one_letter_code
_entity_poly.pdbx_strand_id
1 'polypeptide(L)'
;MRKSSEEQFGKATELLYADLGWGDAEAAQLAEVLASGAAPRLETLVLHGNNIGDEGWKALAAALKEGAAPRLEYLTLNGNKIGDEGSKALAAALGKEGAAPRLEYLALNGNKIGDEGSKALAAALGKEGAAPRLEYLYLHSNKIGDEGCKALAAALKEGAAPSLKARDAPLATRPSPAQCSSHLPSRADALRGLREQEA
;
A
#
# COMPACT_ATOMS: atom_id res chain seq x y z
N MET A 1 28.15 -18.44 3.85
CA MET A 1 27.83 -17.85 2.53
C MET A 1 26.56 -16.97 2.62
N ARG A 2 26.47 -16.04 3.59
CA ARG A 2 25.26 -15.23 3.87
C ARG A 2 25.25 -13.84 3.22
N LYS A 3 26.33 -13.43 2.54
CA LYS A 3 26.50 -12.03 2.07
C LYS A 3 25.74 -11.69 0.78
N SER A 4 25.18 -12.65 0.04
CA SER A 4 24.66 -12.37 -1.30
C SER A 4 23.16 -12.00 -1.35
N SER A 5 22.37 -12.36 -0.33
CA SER A 5 20.92 -12.13 -0.31
C SER A 5 20.55 -10.76 0.28
N GLU A 6 21.23 -10.32 1.35
CA GLU A 6 21.11 -8.95 1.88
C GLU A 6 21.53 -7.90 0.84
N GLU A 7 22.49 -8.23 -0.04
CA GLU A 7 23.05 -7.32 -1.03
C GLU A 7 22.11 -7.07 -2.24
N GLN A 8 21.12 -7.94 -2.48
CA GLN A 8 20.11 -7.76 -3.53
C GLN A 8 18.86 -6.97 -3.07
N PHE A 9 18.38 -7.17 -1.83
CA PHE A 9 17.22 -6.42 -1.31
C PHE A 9 17.57 -5.05 -0.74
N GLY A 10 18.80 -4.84 -0.24
CA GLY A 10 19.27 -3.51 0.17
C GLY A 10 19.33 -2.47 -0.98
N LYS A 11 19.21 -2.93 -2.24
CA LYS A 11 19.10 -2.10 -3.45
C LYS A 11 17.72 -2.14 -4.10
N ALA A 12 16.84 -3.06 -3.70
CA ALA A 12 15.53 -3.20 -4.31
C ALA A 12 14.65 -2.01 -3.92
N THR A 13 14.38 -1.14 -4.89
CA THR A 13 13.49 0.00 -4.76
C THR A 13 12.05 -0.36 -5.11
N GLU A 14 11.82 -1.52 -5.75
CA GLU A 14 10.51 -1.92 -6.25
C GLU A 14 10.23 -3.40 -5.92
N LEU A 15 9.06 -3.67 -5.36
CA LEU A 15 8.54 -5.02 -5.12
C LEU A 15 7.24 -5.20 -5.88
N LEU A 16 7.27 -6.12 -6.86
CA LEU A 16 6.16 -6.39 -7.77
C LEU A 16 5.58 -7.78 -7.51
N TYR A 17 4.59 -7.85 -6.64
CA TYR A 17 3.87 -9.07 -6.24
C TYR A 17 2.41 -9.00 -6.69
N ALA A 18 2.20 -8.83 -8.00
CA ALA A 18 0.87 -8.76 -8.59
C ALA A 18 0.35 -10.12 -9.06
N ASP A 19 -0.96 -10.36 -8.95
CA ASP A 19 -1.68 -11.53 -9.49
C ASP A 19 -1.10 -12.90 -9.06
N LEU A 20 -0.50 -12.96 -7.86
CA LEU A 20 0.10 -14.20 -7.33
C LEU A 20 -0.89 -15.07 -6.55
N GLY A 21 -2.11 -14.56 -6.33
CA GLY A 21 -3.11 -15.23 -5.50
C GLY A 21 -2.72 -15.29 -4.03
N TRP A 22 -1.90 -14.34 -3.56
CA TRP A 22 -1.52 -14.21 -2.15
C TRP A 22 -2.74 -14.00 -1.26
N GLY A 23 -2.79 -14.70 -0.13
CA GLY A 23 -3.77 -14.47 0.92
C GLY A 23 -3.18 -13.68 2.07
N ASP A 24 -3.86 -13.73 3.21
CA ASP A 24 -3.46 -13.02 4.41
C ASP A 24 -2.13 -13.52 5.00
N ALA A 25 -1.84 -14.82 4.87
CA ALA A 25 -0.61 -15.41 5.39
C ALA A 25 0.63 -14.91 4.65
N GLU A 26 0.56 -14.80 3.33
CA GLU A 26 1.67 -14.28 2.52
C GLU A 26 1.87 -12.77 2.74
N ALA A 27 0.79 -12.01 2.89
CA ALA A 27 0.87 -10.61 3.26
C ALA A 27 1.52 -10.41 4.64
N ALA A 28 1.21 -11.28 5.61
CA ALA A 28 1.83 -11.23 6.94
C ALA A 28 3.33 -11.56 6.90
N GLN A 29 3.74 -12.56 6.10
CA GLN A 29 5.17 -12.85 5.90
C GLN A 29 5.91 -11.67 5.25
N LEU A 30 5.30 -11.03 4.25
CA LEU A 30 5.87 -9.82 3.66
C LEU A 30 5.99 -8.71 4.71
N ALA A 31 5.00 -8.56 5.59
CA ALA A 31 5.04 -7.57 6.66
C ALA A 31 6.22 -7.81 7.62
N GLU A 32 6.46 -9.04 8.02
CA GLU A 32 7.58 -9.42 8.89
C GLU A 32 8.93 -9.17 8.22
N VAL A 33 9.05 -9.54 6.94
CA VAL A 33 10.25 -9.24 6.13
C VAL A 33 10.49 -7.73 6.04
N LEU A 34 9.45 -6.94 5.78
CA LEU A 34 9.58 -5.48 5.75
C LEU A 34 9.98 -4.94 7.15
N ALA A 35 9.36 -5.43 8.22
CA ALA A 35 9.63 -5.02 9.60
C ALA A 35 11.08 -5.35 10.05
N SER A 36 11.66 -6.43 9.52
CA SER A 36 13.07 -6.77 9.75
C SER A 36 14.07 -5.76 9.14
N GLY A 37 13.58 -4.79 8.36
CA GLY A 37 14.40 -3.78 7.70
C GLY A 37 15.07 -4.29 6.43
N ALA A 38 14.57 -5.38 5.83
CA ALA A 38 15.12 -5.97 4.61
C ALA A 38 15.04 -5.03 3.39
N ALA A 39 14.08 -4.09 3.38
CA ALA A 39 13.83 -3.18 2.25
C ALA A 39 13.80 -1.69 2.67
N PRO A 40 14.91 -1.13 3.19
CA PRO A 40 14.95 0.25 3.69
C PRO A 40 14.88 1.31 2.57
N ARG A 41 15.04 0.87 1.31
CA ARG A 41 14.99 1.69 0.10
C ARG A 41 13.75 1.43 -0.75
N LEU A 42 12.76 0.72 -0.22
CA LEU A 42 11.54 0.44 -0.97
C LEU A 42 10.80 1.75 -1.28
N GLU A 43 10.62 2.01 -2.58
CA GLU A 43 9.91 3.16 -3.13
C GLU A 43 8.57 2.73 -3.74
N THR A 44 8.50 1.52 -4.32
CA THR A 44 7.28 0.99 -4.97
C THR A 44 6.89 -0.39 -4.46
N LEU A 45 5.65 -0.55 -4.01
CA LEU A 45 5.06 -1.82 -3.61
C LEU A 45 3.77 -2.09 -4.40
N VAL A 46 3.79 -3.14 -5.22
CA VAL A 46 2.68 -3.54 -6.07
C VAL A 46 2.15 -4.89 -5.60
N LEU A 47 0.91 -4.88 -5.09
CA LEU A 47 0.21 -6.05 -4.54
C LEU A 47 -1.17 -6.24 -5.20
N HIS A 48 -1.38 -5.72 -6.41
CA HIS A 48 -2.69 -5.81 -7.08
C HIS A 48 -3.05 -7.25 -7.48
N GLY A 49 -4.35 -7.55 -7.55
CA GLY A 49 -4.84 -8.83 -8.04
C GLY A 49 -4.59 -10.03 -7.11
N ASN A 50 -4.40 -9.76 -5.82
CA ASN A 50 -4.26 -10.81 -4.81
C ASN A 50 -5.56 -11.01 -4.01
N ASN A 51 -5.56 -11.98 -3.10
CA ASN A 51 -6.65 -12.28 -2.19
C ASN A 51 -6.39 -11.74 -0.77
N ILE A 52 -5.62 -10.67 -0.64
CA ILE A 52 -5.28 -10.06 0.66
C ILE A 52 -6.55 -9.47 1.26
N GLY A 53 -6.91 -9.94 2.45
CA GLY A 53 -8.02 -9.45 3.25
C GLY A 53 -7.57 -8.45 4.31
N ASP A 54 -8.46 -8.21 5.27
CA ASP A 54 -8.22 -7.25 6.36
C ASP A 54 -7.04 -7.67 7.25
N GLU A 55 -6.89 -8.96 7.55
CA GLU A 55 -5.87 -9.45 8.48
C GLU A 55 -4.46 -9.39 7.87
N GLY A 56 -4.30 -9.80 6.61
CA GLY A 56 -3.03 -9.66 5.90
C GLY A 56 -2.62 -8.21 5.74
N TRP A 57 -3.60 -7.34 5.45
CA TRP A 57 -3.35 -5.91 5.34
C TRP A 57 -3.02 -5.26 6.69
N LYS A 58 -3.67 -5.66 7.79
CA LYS A 58 -3.33 -5.19 9.14
C LYS A 58 -1.88 -5.46 9.50
N ALA A 59 -1.36 -6.65 9.18
CA ALA A 59 0.04 -6.98 9.40
C ALA A 59 0.96 -6.03 8.62
N LEU A 60 0.70 -5.83 7.32
CA LEU A 60 1.46 -4.89 6.49
C LEU A 60 1.37 -3.46 6.99
N ALA A 61 0.18 -3.00 7.38
CA ALA A 61 -0.04 -1.67 7.93
C ALA A 61 0.71 -1.46 9.25
N ALA A 62 0.79 -2.49 10.11
CA ALA A 62 1.57 -2.44 11.35
C ALA A 62 3.08 -2.30 11.05
N ALA A 63 3.62 -3.11 10.14
CA ALA A 63 5.01 -2.99 9.71
C ALA A 63 5.31 -1.60 9.11
N LEU A 64 4.41 -1.09 8.26
CA LEU A 64 4.51 0.27 7.73
C LEU A 64 4.45 1.34 8.82
N LYS A 65 3.65 1.15 9.87
CA LYS A 65 3.61 2.06 11.02
C LYS A 65 4.94 2.06 11.78
N GLU A 66 5.59 0.91 11.90
CA GLU A 66 6.87 0.75 12.62
C GLU A 66 8.09 1.29 11.86
N GLY A 67 7.93 1.79 10.63
CA GLY A 67 9.06 2.33 9.87
C GLY A 67 9.72 1.35 8.91
N ALA A 68 9.05 0.24 8.60
CA ALA A 68 9.58 -0.77 7.68
C ALA A 68 9.88 -0.25 6.26
N ALA A 69 9.11 0.72 5.76
CA ALA A 69 9.27 1.28 4.41
C ALA A 69 9.25 2.83 4.42
N PRO A 70 10.30 3.48 4.94
CA PRO A 70 10.32 4.93 5.17
C PRO A 70 10.39 5.76 3.86
N ARG A 71 10.64 5.09 2.73
CA ARG A 71 10.77 5.68 1.39
C ARG A 71 9.65 5.30 0.45
N LEU A 72 8.60 4.64 0.93
CA LEU A 72 7.51 4.20 0.07
C LEU A 72 6.78 5.39 -0.54
N GLU A 73 6.78 5.47 -1.86
CA GLU A 73 6.15 6.51 -2.68
C GLU A 73 4.93 5.97 -3.42
N TYR A 74 4.96 4.70 -3.84
CA TYR A 74 3.88 4.06 -4.63
C TYR A 74 3.39 2.77 -3.97
N LEU A 75 2.08 2.71 -3.70
CA LEU A 75 1.41 1.54 -3.14
C LEU A 75 0.16 1.18 -3.94
N THR A 76 0.12 -0.02 -4.51
CA THR A 76 -1.05 -0.49 -5.25
C THR A 76 -1.60 -1.79 -4.65
N LEU A 77 -2.86 -1.77 -4.25
CA LEU A 77 -3.60 -2.89 -3.65
C LEU A 77 -4.90 -3.17 -4.40
N ASN A 78 -4.94 -2.82 -5.68
CA ASN A 78 -6.14 -2.97 -6.50
C ASN A 78 -6.59 -4.44 -6.56
N GLY A 79 -7.88 -4.71 -6.58
CA GLY A 79 -8.42 -6.05 -6.78
C GLY A 79 -8.12 -7.02 -5.63
N ASN A 80 -8.04 -6.53 -4.39
CA ASN A 80 -7.91 -7.33 -3.18
C ASN A 80 -9.25 -7.47 -2.44
N LYS A 81 -9.23 -8.02 -1.22
CA LYS A 81 -10.42 -8.22 -0.37
C LYS A 81 -10.39 -7.33 0.87
N ILE A 82 -9.69 -6.19 0.81
CA ILE A 82 -9.60 -5.22 1.91
C ILE A 82 -10.96 -4.59 2.16
N GLY A 83 -11.47 -4.70 3.38
CA GLY A 83 -12.71 -4.12 3.86
C GLY A 83 -12.48 -2.86 4.69
N ASP A 84 -13.49 -2.52 5.51
CA ASP A 84 -13.44 -1.37 6.39
C ASP A 84 -12.35 -1.48 7.46
N GLU A 85 -12.14 -2.67 8.00
CA GLU A 85 -11.15 -2.91 9.06
C GLU A 85 -9.71 -2.77 8.53
N GLY A 86 -9.42 -3.30 7.34
CA GLY A 86 -8.14 -3.07 6.68
C GLY A 86 -7.95 -1.59 6.31
N SER A 87 -9.01 -0.90 5.90
CA SER A 87 -8.95 0.55 5.64
C SER A 87 -8.66 1.37 6.88
N LYS A 88 -9.20 0.99 8.04
CA LYS A 88 -8.85 1.60 9.34
C LYS A 88 -7.40 1.36 9.71
N ALA A 89 -6.89 0.16 9.47
CA ALA A 89 -5.47 -0.14 9.68
C ALA A 89 -4.58 0.71 8.76
N LEU A 90 -4.98 0.88 7.50
CA LEU A 90 -4.29 1.79 6.57
C LEU A 90 -4.31 3.23 7.06
N ALA A 91 -5.47 3.71 7.48
CA ALA A 91 -5.62 5.04 8.05
C ALA A 91 -4.70 5.24 9.26
N ALA A 92 -4.57 4.25 10.14
CA ALA A 92 -3.65 4.30 11.28
C ALA A 92 -2.17 4.32 10.83
N ALA A 93 -1.82 3.61 9.77
CA ALA A 93 -0.48 3.60 9.19
C ALA A 93 -0.12 4.87 8.41
N LEU A 94 -1.12 5.64 7.95
CA LEU A 94 -0.96 6.94 7.26
C LEU A 94 -1.16 8.16 8.19
N GLY A 95 -1.69 7.95 9.39
CA GLY A 95 -1.94 9.01 10.38
C GLY A 95 -0.65 9.57 11.00
N LYS A 96 -0.78 10.51 11.94
CA LYS A 96 0.31 11.31 12.57
C LYS A 96 1.56 10.54 13.03
N GLU A 97 1.42 9.27 13.38
CA GLU A 97 2.50 8.37 13.85
C GLU A 97 2.98 7.39 12.77
N GLY A 98 2.42 7.46 11.57
CA GLY A 98 2.63 6.57 10.45
C GLY A 98 3.93 6.85 9.70
N ALA A 99 4.66 5.80 9.33
CA ALA A 99 5.98 5.91 8.74
C ALA A 99 6.00 5.90 7.20
N ALA A 100 4.91 6.32 6.56
CA ALA A 100 4.83 6.55 5.11
C ALA A 100 4.77 8.06 4.74
N PRO A 101 5.70 8.91 5.22
CA PRO A 101 5.66 10.37 5.00
C PRO A 101 5.89 10.77 3.53
N ARG A 102 6.31 9.81 2.70
CA ARG A 102 6.63 10.00 1.27
C ARG A 102 5.61 9.38 0.33
N LEU A 103 4.52 8.81 0.84
CA LEU A 103 3.55 8.18 -0.04
C LEU A 103 2.88 9.23 -0.93
N GLU A 104 3.07 9.09 -2.24
CA GLU A 104 2.55 9.98 -3.28
C GLU A 104 1.36 9.34 -4.01
N TYR A 105 1.35 8.01 -4.11
CA TYR A 105 0.36 7.27 -4.88
C TYR A 105 -0.20 6.08 -4.08
N LEU A 106 -1.52 6.06 -3.89
CA LEU A 106 -2.24 4.98 -3.24
C LEU A 106 -3.43 4.53 -4.10
N ALA A 107 -3.39 3.27 -4.54
CA ALA A 107 -4.49 2.67 -5.31
C ALA A 107 -5.12 1.49 -4.57
N LEU A 108 -6.40 1.62 -4.26
CA LEU A 108 -7.23 0.67 -3.50
C LEU A 108 -8.46 0.24 -4.31
N ASN A 109 -8.41 0.33 -5.64
CA ASN A 109 -9.56 0.05 -6.49
C ASN A 109 -10.02 -1.40 -6.38
N GLY A 110 -11.30 -1.68 -6.56
CA GLY A 110 -11.79 -3.06 -6.61
C GLY A 110 -11.62 -3.84 -5.29
N ASN A 111 -11.69 -3.14 -4.16
CA ASN A 111 -11.70 -3.74 -2.82
C ASN A 111 -13.13 -3.74 -2.25
N LYS A 112 -13.27 -4.05 -0.96
CA LYS A 112 -14.56 -4.10 -0.23
C LYS A 112 -14.70 -2.96 0.77
N ILE A 113 -14.03 -1.83 0.53
CA ILE A 113 -14.05 -0.66 1.41
C ILE A 113 -15.46 -0.03 1.38
N GLY A 114 -16.07 0.14 2.54
CA GLY A 114 -17.35 0.77 2.75
C GLY A 114 -17.23 2.21 3.27
N ASP A 115 -18.33 2.72 3.79
CA ASP A 115 -18.40 4.09 4.35
C ASP A 115 -17.50 4.25 5.57
N GLU A 116 -17.42 3.25 6.43
CA GLU A 116 -16.63 3.31 7.66
C GLU A 116 -15.12 3.31 7.37
N GLY A 117 -14.66 2.50 6.42
CA GLY A 117 -13.28 2.52 5.96
C GLY A 117 -12.93 3.84 5.27
N SER A 118 -13.85 4.39 4.50
CA SER A 118 -13.68 5.70 3.83
C SER A 118 -13.60 6.86 4.81
N LYS A 119 -14.42 6.85 5.88
CA LYS A 119 -14.34 7.82 6.98
C LYS A 119 -12.99 7.75 7.69
N ALA A 120 -12.48 6.54 7.93
CA ALA A 120 -11.18 6.35 8.55
C ALA A 120 -10.05 6.92 7.66
N LEU A 121 -10.07 6.61 6.36
CA LEU A 121 -9.13 7.19 5.40
C LEU A 121 -9.24 8.72 5.35
N ALA A 122 -10.47 9.27 5.32
CA ALA A 122 -10.70 10.70 5.35
C ALA A 122 -10.10 11.35 6.61
N ALA A 123 -10.28 10.74 7.79
CA ALA A 123 -9.70 11.23 9.03
C ALA A 123 -8.17 11.20 9.01
N ALA A 124 -7.57 10.13 8.46
CA ALA A 124 -6.11 10.01 8.33
C ALA A 124 -5.50 10.95 7.29
N LEU A 125 -6.28 11.37 6.28
CA LEU A 125 -5.84 12.34 5.28
C LEU A 125 -6.08 13.79 5.72
N GLY A 126 -6.98 14.01 6.69
CA GLY A 126 -7.42 15.30 7.23
C GLY A 126 -6.31 16.23 7.74
N LYS A 127 -6.71 17.36 8.34
CA LYS A 127 -5.82 18.46 8.77
C LYS A 127 -4.69 18.06 9.74
N GLU A 128 -4.79 16.90 10.37
CA GLU A 128 -3.79 16.31 11.28
C GLU A 128 -3.10 15.06 10.72
N GLY A 129 -3.35 14.72 9.46
CA GLY A 129 -2.84 13.53 8.77
C GLY A 129 -1.36 13.60 8.39
N ALA A 130 -0.68 12.45 8.35
CA ALA A 130 0.76 12.34 8.04
C ALA A 130 1.07 11.93 6.60
N ALA A 131 0.11 12.05 5.67
CA ALA A 131 0.34 11.87 4.25
C ALA A 131 0.38 13.22 3.50
N PRO A 132 1.30 14.16 3.84
CA PRO A 132 1.32 15.50 3.26
C PRO A 132 1.67 15.50 1.76
N ARG A 133 2.23 14.38 1.26
CA ARG A 133 2.69 14.22 -0.13
C ARG A 133 1.75 13.39 -0.99
N LEU A 134 0.64 12.87 -0.45
CA LEU A 134 -0.26 12.04 -1.24
C LEU A 134 -0.89 12.87 -2.36
N GLU A 135 -0.50 12.57 -3.59
CA GLU A 135 -1.00 13.25 -4.80
C GLU A 135 -2.18 12.52 -5.41
N TYR A 136 -2.18 11.18 -5.31
CA TYR A 136 -3.17 10.33 -5.98
C TYR A 136 -3.75 9.29 -5.03
N LEU A 137 -5.08 9.28 -4.92
CA LEU A 137 -5.86 8.30 -4.18
C LEU A 137 -6.93 7.71 -5.09
N TYR A 138 -6.86 6.40 -5.34
CA TYR A 138 -7.86 5.69 -6.14
C TYR A 138 -8.68 4.73 -5.28
N LEU A 139 -9.99 4.95 -5.26
CA LEU A 139 -10.96 4.19 -4.47
C LEU A 139 -12.12 3.65 -5.33
N HIS A 140 -11.99 3.61 -6.66
CA HIS A 140 -13.06 3.16 -7.55
C HIS A 140 -13.41 1.68 -7.32
N SER A 141 -14.64 1.28 -7.65
CA SER A 141 -15.11 -0.11 -7.49
C SER A 141 -14.96 -0.65 -6.07
N ASN A 142 -15.11 0.22 -5.08
CA ASN A 142 -15.35 -0.14 -3.69
C ASN A 142 -16.84 -0.05 -3.36
N LYS A 143 -17.21 -0.34 -2.11
CA LYS A 143 -18.59 -0.28 -1.58
C LYS A 143 -18.85 1.03 -0.83
N ILE A 144 -18.23 2.12 -1.28
CA ILE A 144 -18.36 3.45 -0.66
C ILE A 144 -19.71 4.04 -1.07
N GLY A 145 -20.54 4.35 -0.08
CA GLY A 145 -21.80 5.05 -0.24
C GLY A 145 -21.66 6.56 -0.08
N ASP A 146 -22.80 7.24 -0.01
CA ASP A 146 -22.85 8.71 0.06
C ASP A 146 -22.15 9.26 1.31
N GLU A 147 -22.21 8.55 2.43
CA GLU A 147 -21.61 8.99 3.69
C GLU A 147 -20.07 8.92 3.64
N GLY A 148 -19.49 7.88 3.05
CA GLY A 148 -18.05 7.78 2.82
C GLY A 148 -17.55 8.83 1.83
N CYS A 149 -18.31 9.08 0.76
CA CYS A 149 -18.01 10.16 -0.20
C CYS A 149 -18.04 11.56 0.46
N LYS A 150 -19.03 11.84 1.31
CA LYS A 150 -19.10 13.10 2.07
C LYS A 150 -17.91 13.26 3.01
N ALA A 151 -17.49 12.20 3.70
CA ALA A 151 -16.34 12.24 4.59
C ALA A 151 -15.04 12.55 3.84
N LEU A 152 -14.79 11.89 2.72
CA LEU A 152 -13.63 12.16 1.85
C LEU A 152 -13.66 13.59 1.31
N ALA A 153 -14.83 14.07 0.87
CA ALA A 153 -15.01 15.44 0.39
C ALA A 153 -14.79 16.48 1.50
N ALA A 154 -15.23 16.19 2.74
CA ALA A 154 -15.01 17.06 3.89
C ALA A 154 -13.51 17.14 4.24
N ALA A 155 -12.81 16.01 4.29
CA ALA A 155 -11.37 15.98 4.52
C ALA A 155 -10.63 16.83 3.47
N LEU A 156 -10.93 16.65 2.18
CA LEU A 156 -10.32 17.44 1.10
C LEU A 156 -10.59 18.95 1.24
N LYS A 157 -11.79 19.35 1.67
CA LYS A 157 -12.11 20.77 1.93
C LYS A 157 -11.36 21.34 3.12
N GLU A 158 -11.04 20.51 4.12
CA GLU A 158 -10.31 20.93 5.31
C GLU A 158 -8.79 21.06 5.09
N GLY A 159 -8.31 20.83 3.87
CA GLY A 159 -6.89 20.90 3.51
C GLY A 159 -6.16 19.57 3.68
N ALA A 160 -6.89 18.45 3.74
CA ALA A 160 -6.31 17.11 3.64
C ALA A 160 -5.47 16.98 2.38
N ALA A 161 -4.21 16.55 2.52
CA ALA A 161 -3.27 16.33 1.42
C ALA A 161 -3.27 17.49 0.40
N PRO A 162 -2.56 18.61 0.66
CA PRO A 162 -2.57 19.79 -0.20
C PRO A 162 -2.10 19.52 -1.64
N SER A 163 -1.42 18.40 -1.86
CA SER A 163 -0.95 17.94 -3.17
C SER A 163 -1.93 17.01 -3.89
N LEU A 164 -3.05 16.62 -3.25
CA LEU A 164 -3.99 15.66 -3.79
C LEU A 164 -4.71 16.29 -4.99
N LYS A 165 -4.39 15.79 -6.18
CA LYS A 165 -4.96 16.29 -7.43
C LYS A 165 -6.38 15.75 -7.56
N ALA A 166 -7.32 16.42 -6.90
CA ALA A 166 -8.73 16.18 -7.05
C ALA A 166 -9.18 16.71 -8.42
N ARG A 167 -9.06 15.89 -9.47
CA ARG A 167 -9.81 16.04 -10.72
C ARG A 167 -9.56 14.86 -11.65
N ASP A 168 -10.66 14.37 -12.21
CA ASP A 168 -10.71 13.45 -13.35
C ASP A 168 -9.65 13.80 -14.40
N ALA A 169 -8.63 12.96 -14.54
CA ALA A 169 -7.77 12.97 -15.70
C ALA A 169 -7.19 11.57 -15.94
N PRO A 170 -7.04 11.19 -17.22
CA PRO A 170 -6.94 9.82 -17.65
C PRO A 170 -5.54 9.25 -17.42
N LEU A 171 -5.47 7.92 -17.42
CA LEU A 171 -4.29 7.09 -17.67
C LEU A 171 -3.32 7.72 -18.68
N ALA A 172 -2.34 8.53 -18.26
CA ALA A 172 -1.10 8.82 -18.99
C ALA A 172 -0.36 9.99 -18.35
N THR A 173 0.69 9.67 -17.60
CA THR A 173 2.00 10.36 -17.46
C THR A 173 2.52 10.02 -16.06
N ARG A 174 2.95 8.77 -15.82
CA ARG A 174 4.12 8.20 -16.47
C ARG A 174 3.94 6.68 -16.74
N PRO A 175 3.99 6.20 -17.99
CA PRO A 175 4.40 4.83 -18.27
C PRO A 175 5.94 4.76 -18.10
N SER A 176 6.55 3.76 -17.47
CA SER A 176 6.44 2.34 -17.79
C SER A 176 6.90 1.40 -16.64
N PRO A 177 6.09 0.41 -16.24
CA PRO A 177 6.60 -0.88 -15.75
C PRO A 177 6.97 -1.82 -16.91
N ALA A 178 7.03 -1.32 -18.14
CA ALA A 178 7.23 -2.09 -19.37
C ALA A 178 8.63 -2.71 -19.54
N GLN A 179 9.37 -2.95 -18.46
CA GLN A 179 10.57 -3.81 -18.50
C GLN A 179 10.57 -4.98 -17.50
N CYS A 180 9.55 -5.16 -16.66
CA CYS A 180 9.52 -6.32 -15.74
C CYS A 180 8.44 -7.36 -16.06
N SER A 181 7.72 -7.25 -17.18
CA SER A 181 6.86 -8.36 -17.65
C SER A 181 7.64 -9.61 -18.06
N SER A 182 8.98 -9.56 -18.12
CA SER A 182 9.80 -10.75 -18.39
C SER A 182 10.14 -11.57 -17.13
N HIS A 183 9.86 -11.09 -15.92
CA HIS A 183 10.14 -11.80 -14.65
C HIS A 183 9.12 -11.37 -13.57
N LEU A 184 7.82 -11.60 -13.80
CA LEU A 184 6.90 -11.70 -12.66
C LEU A 184 7.34 -12.93 -11.86
N PRO A 185 7.81 -12.80 -10.60
CA PRO A 185 8.18 -13.96 -9.81
C PRO A 185 6.93 -14.83 -9.67
N SER A 186 7.05 -16.12 -9.97
CA SER A 186 5.93 -17.02 -9.71
C SER A 186 5.62 -17.00 -8.21
N ARG A 187 4.40 -17.38 -7.81
CA ARG A 187 4.04 -17.50 -6.39
C ARG A 187 5.07 -18.32 -5.60
N ALA A 188 5.68 -19.34 -6.24
CA ALA A 188 6.71 -20.17 -5.64
C ALA A 188 8.05 -19.43 -5.45
N ASP A 189 8.46 -18.61 -6.42
CA ASP A 189 9.70 -17.82 -6.34
C ASP A 189 9.57 -16.70 -5.31
N ALA A 190 8.39 -16.07 -5.23
CA ALA A 190 8.10 -15.05 -4.23
C ALA A 190 8.10 -15.64 -2.81
N LEU A 191 7.46 -16.81 -2.61
CA LEU A 191 7.48 -17.53 -1.32
C LEU A 191 8.85 -18.09 -0.95
N ARG A 192 9.67 -18.49 -1.93
CA ARG A 192 11.05 -18.92 -1.68
C ARG A 192 11.91 -17.73 -1.27
N GLY A 193 11.75 -16.59 -1.94
CA GLY A 193 12.41 -15.34 -1.57
C GLY A 193 12.03 -14.85 -0.17
N LEU A 194 10.79 -15.08 0.29
CA LEU A 194 10.37 -14.78 1.67
C LEU A 194 10.95 -15.77 2.69
N ARG A 195 10.94 -17.09 2.39
CA ARG A 195 11.44 -18.14 3.31
C ARG A 195 12.95 -18.21 3.44
N GLU A 196 13.70 -17.88 2.39
CA GLU A 196 15.17 -17.81 2.44
C GLU A 196 15.68 -16.63 3.26
N GLN A 197 14.79 -15.73 3.72
CA GLN A 197 15.12 -14.61 4.62
C GLN A 197 14.94 -14.94 6.11
N GLU A 198 14.40 -16.12 6.44
CA GLU A 198 14.21 -16.58 7.82
C GLU A 198 15.33 -17.53 8.33
N ALA A 199 16.42 -17.78 7.57
CA ALA A 199 17.48 -18.77 7.89
C ALA A 199 18.94 -18.27 7.76
#